data_AF-A0A3P3W6H4-F1
#
_entry.id   AF-A0A3P3W6H4-F1
#
_cell.length_a   1.000
_cell.length_b   1.000
_cell.length_c   1.000
_cell.angle_alpha   90.00
_cell.angle_beta   90.00
_cell.angle_gamma   90.00
#
_symmetry.space_group_name_H-M   'P 1'
#
loop_
_entity.id
_entity.type
_entity.pdbx_description
1 polymer ?
#
loop_
_entity_poly.entity_id
_entity_poly.type
_entity_poly.pdbx_seq_one_letter_code
_entity_poly.pdbx_strand_id
1 'polypeptide(L)'
;MIDLSKLKIKKTNELSWEITVEKEIKLPKYLDGSKVISEKVEFVYYKDKKGNYWLANCNVPEEYQKQGIGRMMIKSAIEEYGQVYFSNADRLDFNIRYPNHGYDSRYLTEQGEAMVKSLIRMKDIPSEWFRFPEI
;
A
#
# COMPACT_ATOMS: atom_id res chain seq x y z
N MET A 1 -13.40 -14.57 -1.37
CA MET A 1 -12.84 -13.54 -2.27
C MET A 1 -13.60 -12.25 -1.98
N ILE A 2 -12.92 -11.17 -1.61
CA ILE A 2 -13.54 -9.88 -1.35
C ILE A 2 -14.03 -9.29 -2.67
N ASP A 3 -15.24 -8.73 -2.63
CA ASP A 3 -15.78 -7.94 -3.73
C ASP A 3 -15.15 -6.55 -3.71
N LEU A 4 -14.13 -6.35 -4.55
CA LEU A 4 -13.40 -5.07 -4.64
C LEU A 4 -14.30 -3.90 -5.03
N SER A 5 -15.42 -4.14 -5.72
CA SER A 5 -16.36 -3.09 -6.14
C SER A 5 -17.10 -2.42 -4.98
N LYS A 6 -17.14 -3.08 -3.82
CA LYS A 6 -17.77 -2.58 -2.59
C LYS A 6 -16.81 -1.83 -1.68
N LEU A 7 -15.50 -1.92 -1.94
CA LEU A 7 -14.50 -1.22 -1.16
C LEU A 7 -14.55 0.27 -1.49
N LYS A 8 -14.62 1.11 -0.46
CA LYS A 8 -14.55 2.57 -0.61
C LYS A 8 -13.17 3.04 -0.19
N ILE A 9 -12.51 3.76 -1.09
CA ILE A 9 -11.26 4.45 -0.79
C ILE A 9 -11.61 5.79 -0.15
N LYS A 10 -11.07 6.02 1.05
CA LYS A 10 -11.23 7.27 1.79
C LYS A 10 -9.86 7.94 1.92
N LYS A 11 -9.72 9.14 1.39
CA LYS A 11 -8.56 9.99 1.71
C LYS A 11 -8.71 10.49 3.15
N THR A 12 -7.72 10.24 3.99
CA THR A 12 -7.67 10.79 5.35
C THR A 12 -6.94 12.13 5.37
N ASN A 13 -5.99 12.32 4.46
CA ASN A 13 -5.39 13.61 4.09
C ASN A 13 -4.83 13.53 2.65
N GLU A 14 -4.09 14.55 2.20
CA GLU A 14 -3.47 14.56 0.85
C GLU A 14 -2.59 13.33 0.61
N LEU A 15 -1.87 12.85 1.62
CA LEU A 15 -0.83 11.84 1.52
C LEU A 15 -1.17 10.54 2.28
N SER A 16 -2.39 10.39 2.80
CA SER A 16 -2.80 9.21 3.57
C SER A 16 -4.20 8.77 3.20
N TRP A 17 -4.33 7.50 2.85
CA TRP A 17 -5.52 6.91 2.26
C TRP A 17 -5.86 5.63 3.01
N GLU A 18 -7.15 5.37 3.18
CA GLU A 18 -7.70 4.27 3.95
C GLU A 18 -8.73 3.50 3.11
N ILE A 19 -8.72 2.17 3.19
CA ILE A 19 -9.86 1.34 2.80
C ILE A 19 -10.41 0.69 4.06
N THR A 20 -11.73 0.73 4.22
CA THR A 20 -12.43 -0.10 5.20
C THR A 20 -12.92 -1.37 4.51
N VAL A 21 -12.48 -2.53 5.02
CA VAL A 21 -12.99 -3.84 4.62
C VAL A 21 -14.00 -4.28 5.66
N GLU A 22 -15.25 -4.46 5.24
CA GLU A 22 -16.32 -4.97 6.10
C GLU A 22 -16.50 -6.47 5.88
N LYS A 23 -16.59 -7.23 6.97
CA LYS A 23 -16.80 -8.66 6.96
C LYS A 23 -17.92 -9.02 7.91
N GLU A 24 -18.93 -9.69 7.38
CA GLU A 24 -19.98 -10.29 8.18
C GLU A 24 -19.51 -11.65 8.72
N ILE A 25 -19.62 -11.83 10.03
CA ILE A 25 -19.24 -13.05 10.73
C ILE A 25 -20.50 -13.62 11.36
N LYS A 26 -20.80 -14.88 11.06
CA LYS A 26 -21.87 -15.60 11.73
C LYS A 26 -21.50 -15.82 13.18
N LEU A 27 -22.35 -15.35 14.10
CA LEU A 27 -22.15 -15.59 15.51
C LEU A 27 -22.46 -17.07 15.83
N PRO A 28 -21.87 -17.61 16.91
CA PRO A 28 -22.23 -18.93 17.40
C PRO A 28 -23.74 -19.03 17.66
N LYS A 29 -24.31 -20.23 17.52
CA LYS A 29 -25.78 -20.47 17.64
C LYS A 29 -26.42 -19.91 18.93
N TYR A 30 -25.64 -19.75 20.01
CA TYR A 30 -26.12 -19.22 21.29
C TYR A 30 -26.15 -17.68 21.37
N LEU A 31 -25.66 -16.97 20.36
CA LEU A 31 -25.59 -15.50 20.29
C LEU A 31 -26.49 -14.91 19.18
N ASP A 32 -27.38 -15.73 18.59
CA ASP A 32 -28.30 -15.43 17.47
C ASP A 32 -28.02 -14.13 16.69
N GLY A 33 -27.38 -14.27 15.53
CA GLY A 33 -27.17 -13.16 14.61
C GLY A 33 -25.85 -13.21 13.85
N SER A 34 -25.53 -12.08 13.23
CA SER A 34 -24.25 -11.84 12.58
C SER A 34 -23.61 -10.56 13.14
N LYS A 35 -22.28 -10.52 13.15
CA LYS A 35 -21.50 -9.36 13.53
C LYS A 35 -20.73 -8.87 12.31
N VAL A 36 -20.83 -7.58 12.01
CA VAL A 36 -19.95 -6.93 11.05
C VAL A 36 -18.68 -6.49 11.77
N ILE A 37 -17.53 -6.94 11.30
CA ILE A 37 -16.21 -6.42 11.69
C ILE A 37 -15.70 -5.55 10.54
N SER A 38 -15.20 -4.37 10.88
CA SER A 38 -14.56 -3.44 9.95
C SER A 38 -13.05 -3.39 10.25
N GLU A 39 -12.23 -3.71 9.26
CA GLU A 39 -10.78 -3.55 9.34
C GLU A 39 -10.28 -2.47 8.40
N LYS A 40 -9.24 -1.75 8.83
CA LYS A 40 -8.65 -0.65 8.07
C LYS A 40 -7.37 -1.09 7.40
N VAL A 41 -7.27 -0.75 6.11
CA VAL A 41 -6.08 -0.91 5.29
C VAL A 41 -5.54 0.47 5.01
N GLU A 42 -4.28 0.71 5.36
CA GLU A 42 -3.67 2.06 5.32
C GLU A 42 -2.59 2.15 4.26
N PHE A 43 -2.64 3.25 3.50
CA PHE A 43 -1.65 3.60 2.49
C PHE A 43 -1.16 5.02 2.75
N VAL A 44 0.15 5.16 2.92
CA VAL A 44 0.78 6.46 3.14
C VAL A 44 1.72 6.73 2.00
N TYR A 45 1.64 7.96 1.49
CA TYR A 45 2.50 8.49 0.46
C TYR A 45 3.35 9.61 1.05
N TYR A 46 4.43 9.98 0.37
CA TYR A 46 5.12 11.23 0.63
C TYR A 46 5.47 11.92 -0.67
N LYS A 47 5.66 13.23 -0.61
CA LYS A 47 6.11 14.04 -1.74
C LYS A 47 7.56 14.46 -1.51
N ASP A 48 8.45 14.14 -2.44
CA ASP A 48 9.85 14.56 -2.35
C ASP A 48 10.02 16.04 -2.74
N LYS A 49 11.25 16.57 -2.59
CA LYS A 49 11.58 17.97 -2.93
C LYS A 49 11.44 18.29 -4.42
N LYS A 50 11.45 17.28 -5.28
CA LYS A 50 11.24 17.40 -6.74
C LYS A 50 9.77 17.30 -7.12
N GLY A 51 8.89 17.10 -6.14
CA GLY A 51 7.45 16.98 -6.33
C GLY A 51 6.97 15.58 -6.69
N ASN A 52 7.83 14.56 -6.64
CA ASN A 52 7.44 13.19 -6.93
C ASN A 52 6.72 12.55 -5.74
N TYR A 53 5.70 11.74 -6.03
CA TYR A 53 4.97 10.98 -5.03
C TYR A 53 5.56 9.58 -4.88
N TRP A 54 5.72 9.14 -3.63
CA TRP A 54 6.35 7.86 -3.29
C TRP A 54 5.47 7.09 -2.32
N LEU A 55 5.37 5.77 -2.47
CA LEU A 55 4.73 4.91 -1.48
C LEU A 55 5.62 4.78 -0.25
N ALA A 56 5.12 5.23 0.91
CA ALA A 56 5.82 5.21 2.20
C ALA A 56 5.37 4.05 3.10
N ASN A 57 4.07 3.71 3.05
CA ASN A 57 3.49 2.61 3.82
C ASN A 57 2.34 1.97 3.04
N CYS A 58 2.22 0.64 3.16
CA CYS A 58 1.13 -0.15 2.62
C CYS A 58 0.85 -1.30 3.59
N ASN A 59 -0.10 -1.08 4.50
CA ASN A 59 -0.48 -2.08 5.48
C ASN A 59 -1.77 -2.79 5.06
N VAL A 60 -1.63 -3.98 4.49
CA VAL A 60 -2.75 -4.87 4.17
C VAL A 60 -2.72 -6.07 5.13
N PRO A 61 -3.75 -6.22 5.99
CA PRO A 61 -3.86 -7.39 6.87
C PRO A 61 -3.71 -8.69 6.09
N GLU A 62 -3.05 -9.68 6.70
CA GLU A 62 -2.67 -10.94 6.03
C GLU A 62 -3.87 -11.64 5.38
N GLU A 63 -5.03 -11.63 6.04
CA GLU A 63 -6.28 -12.19 5.54
C GLU A 63 -6.83 -11.51 4.26
N TYR A 64 -6.34 -10.31 3.95
CA TYR A 64 -6.73 -9.52 2.79
C TYR A 64 -5.64 -9.40 1.73
N GLN A 65 -4.46 -9.97 1.97
CA GLN A 65 -3.39 -10.03 0.99
C GLN A 65 -3.75 -10.95 -0.19
N LYS A 66 -3.09 -10.73 -1.34
CA LYS A 66 -3.33 -11.47 -2.60
C LYS A 66 -4.74 -11.35 -3.18
N GLN A 67 -5.57 -10.45 -2.65
CA GLN A 67 -6.93 -10.17 -3.14
C GLN A 67 -7.01 -8.95 -4.08
N GLY A 68 -5.88 -8.33 -4.42
CA GLY A 68 -5.83 -7.19 -5.35
C GLY A 68 -6.01 -5.81 -4.72
N ILE A 69 -6.21 -5.71 -3.40
CA ILE A 69 -6.41 -4.44 -2.67
C ILE A 69 -5.24 -3.47 -2.88
N GLY A 70 -4.00 -3.95 -2.71
CA GLY A 70 -2.80 -3.12 -2.92
C GLY A 70 -2.69 -2.59 -4.35
N ARG A 71 -2.99 -3.43 -5.35
CA ARG A 71 -3.03 -3.03 -6.76
C ARG A 71 -4.09 -1.96 -7.02
N MET A 72 -5.30 -2.13 -6.47
CA MET A 72 -6.39 -1.16 -6.62
C MET A 72 -6.00 0.21 -6.06
N MET A 73 -5.38 0.23 -4.88
CA MET A 73 -4.93 1.48 -4.25
C MET A 73 -3.81 2.16 -5.02
N ILE A 74 -2.82 1.39 -5.47
CA ILE A 74 -1.73 1.93 -6.28
C ILE A 74 -2.27 2.52 -7.59
N LYS A 75 -3.21 1.85 -8.27
CA LYS A 75 -3.85 2.41 -9.47
C LYS A 75 -4.58 3.71 -9.18
N SER A 76 -5.36 3.74 -8.09
CA SER A 76 -6.09 4.95 -7.70
C SER A 76 -5.15 6.12 -7.37
N ALA A 77 -4.01 5.83 -6.75
CA ALA A 77 -2.98 6.85 -6.48
C ALA A 77 -2.26 7.32 -7.76
N ILE A 78 -2.04 6.44 -8.73
CA ILE A 78 -1.49 6.80 -10.04
C ILE A 78 -2.48 7.67 -10.84
N GLU A 79 -3.77 7.36 -10.79
CA GLU A 79 -4.81 8.18 -11.41
C GLU A 79 -4.85 9.59 -10.82
N GLU A 80 -4.65 9.72 -9.50
CA GLU A 80 -4.62 11.01 -8.81
C GLU A 80 -3.33 11.79 -9.07
N TYR A 81 -2.17 11.16 -8.85
CA TYR A 81 -0.87 11.85 -8.86
C TYR A 81 -0.18 11.82 -10.22
N GLY A 82 -0.74 11.10 -11.19
CA GLY A 82 -0.12 10.78 -12.48
C GLY A 82 0.98 9.72 -12.38
N GLN A 83 1.79 9.77 -11.31
CA GLN A 83 2.94 8.89 -11.12
C GLN A 83 3.20 8.63 -9.64
N VAL A 84 3.50 7.37 -9.30
CA VAL A 84 3.91 6.96 -7.95
C VAL A 84 5.16 6.10 -8.03
N TYR A 85 6.16 6.45 -7.24
CA TYR A 85 7.44 5.74 -7.16
C TYR A 85 7.47 4.77 -5.97
N PHE A 86 8.31 3.75 -6.11
CA PHE A 86 8.52 2.68 -5.14
C PHE A 86 10.01 2.51 -4.90
N SER A 87 10.39 2.42 -3.63
CA SER A 87 11.78 2.21 -3.24
C SER A 87 12.23 0.79 -3.54
N ASN A 88 13.32 0.63 -4.29
CA ASN A 88 14.04 -0.64 -4.43
C ASN A 88 15.21 -0.79 -3.44
N ALA A 89 15.36 0.15 -2.50
CA ALA A 89 16.44 0.11 -1.54
C ALA A 89 16.26 -1.05 -0.58
N ASP A 90 17.31 -1.86 -0.41
CA ASP A 90 17.38 -2.74 0.76
C ASP A 90 17.75 -1.92 2.01
N ARG A 91 17.44 -2.50 3.19
CA ARG A 91 17.65 -1.85 4.49
C ARG A 91 19.11 -1.48 4.75
N LEU A 92 20.05 -2.29 4.28
CA LEU A 92 21.47 -2.09 4.53
C LEU A 92 22.00 -0.96 3.63
N ASP A 93 21.68 -1.01 2.34
CA ASP A 93 22.14 -0.06 1.32
C ASP A 93 21.69 1.37 1.61
N PHE A 94 20.45 1.54 2.08
CA PHE A 94 19.94 2.85 2.46
C PHE A 94 20.60 3.38 3.74
N ASN A 95 20.76 2.55 4.78
CA ASN A 95 21.44 2.97 6.00
C ASN A 95 22.91 3.35 5.72
N ILE A 96 23.57 2.65 4.78
CA ILE A 96 24.92 3.00 4.32
C ILE A 96 24.91 4.35 3.58
N ARG A 97 23.96 4.59 2.67
CA ARG A 97 23.89 5.83 1.88
C ARG A 97 23.40 7.04 2.67
N TYR A 98 22.58 6.81 3.71
CA TYR A 98 21.90 7.85 4.47
C TYR A 98 21.98 7.61 5.99
N PRO A 99 23.20 7.56 6.57
CA PRO A 99 23.42 7.13 7.97
C PRO A 99 22.78 8.03 9.03
N ASN A 100 22.45 9.28 8.67
CA ASN A 100 21.89 10.28 9.59
C ASN A 100 20.37 10.47 9.45
N HIS A 101 19.70 9.71 8.57
CA HIS A 101 18.28 9.90 8.29
C HIS A 101 17.33 9.10 9.20
N GLY A 102 17.87 8.48 10.26
CA GLY A 102 17.07 7.68 11.19
C GLY A 102 16.45 6.45 10.52
N TYR A 103 15.62 5.72 11.27
CA TYR A 103 14.84 4.60 10.74
C TYR A 103 13.84 5.13 9.71
N ASP A 104 14.23 5.07 8.44
CA ASP A 104 13.34 5.44 7.37
C ASP A 104 12.49 4.23 6.96
N SER A 105 11.17 4.32 7.10
CA SER A 105 10.24 3.22 6.79
C SER A 105 10.06 2.97 5.29
N ARG A 106 10.86 3.61 4.42
CA ARG A 106 10.83 3.51 2.95
C ARG A 106 11.22 2.14 2.38
N TYR A 107 11.49 1.13 3.20
CA TYR A 107 11.80 -0.22 2.72
C TYR A 107 10.53 -0.98 2.38
N LEU A 108 10.50 -1.59 1.20
CA LEU A 108 9.49 -2.60 0.93
C LEU A 108 9.83 -3.86 1.72
N THR A 109 8.82 -4.45 2.37
CA THR A 109 8.91 -5.84 2.82
C THR A 109 9.06 -6.76 1.60
N GLU A 110 9.49 -8.01 1.78
CA GLU A 110 9.53 -8.99 0.69
C GLU A 110 8.19 -9.11 -0.04
N GLN A 111 7.08 -9.04 0.72
CA GLN A 111 5.72 -9.03 0.17
C GLN A 111 5.44 -7.76 -0.64
N GLY A 112 5.87 -6.60 -0.15
CA GLY A 112 5.75 -5.32 -0.85
C GLY A 112 6.55 -5.31 -2.16
N GLU A 113 7.78 -5.81 -2.14
CA GLU A 113 8.62 -5.92 -3.34
C GLU A 113 8.00 -6.89 -4.36
N ALA A 114 7.53 -8.06 -3.90
CA ALA A 114 6.84 -9.01 -4.76
C ALA A 114 5.58 -8.41 -5.40
N MET A 115 4.85 -7.56 -4.66
CA MET A 115 3.70 -6.82 -5.19
C MET A 115 4.14 -5.85 -6.30
N VAL A 116 5.14 -5.01 -6.05
CA VAL A 116 5.64 -4.03 -7.05
C VAL A 116 6.16 -4.74 -8.30
N LYS A 117 6.95 -5.81 -8.15
CA LYS A 117 7.41 -6.64 -9.27
C LYS A 117 6.25 -7.25 -10.05
N SER A 118 5.17 -7.64 -9.37
CA SER A 118 3.96 -8.12 -10.03
C SER A 118 3.30 -7.02 -10.87
N LEU A 119 3.21 -5.79 -10.38
CA LEU A 119 2.65 -4.64 -11.12
C LEU A 119 3.48 -4.32 -12.37
N ILE A 120 4.81 -4.36 -12.26
CA ILE A 120 5.72 -4.17 -13.41
C ILE A 120 5.50 -5.28 -14.44
N ARG A 121 5.47 -6.55 -14.01
CA ARG A 121 5.23 -7.70 -14.90
C ARG A 121 3.88 -7.61 -15.61
N MET A 122 2.85 -7.11 -14.92
CA MET A 122 1.52 -6.88 -15.47
C MET A 122 1.41 -5.60 -16.31
N LYS A 123 2.49 -4.80 -16.40
CA LYS A 123 2.53 -3.51 -17.11
C LYS A 123 1.54 -2.48 -16.57
N ASP A 124 1.19 -2.57 -15.28
CA ASP A 124 0.40 -1.51 -14.62
C ASP A 124 1.25 -0.29 -14.28
N ILE A 125 2.55 -0.51 -14.06
CA ILE A 125 3.55 0.53 -13.85
C ILE A 125 4.79 0.17 -14.66
N PRO A 126 5.56 1.14 -15.14
CA PRO A 126 6.82 0.89 -15.81
C PRO A 126 7.95 0.69 -14.79
N SER A 127 9.01 -0.01 -15.20
CA SER A 127 10.08 -0.46 -14.28
C SER A 127 10.87 0.69 -13.64
N GLU A 128 10.97 1.82 -14.33
CA GLU A 128 11.68 3.01 -13.85
C GLU A 128 11.01 3.70 -12.66
N TRP A 129 9.76 3.33 -12.32
CA TRP A 129 9.09 3.80 -11.11
C TRP A 129 9.55 3.02 -9.87
N PHE A 130 10.22 1.88 -10.04
CA PHE A 130 10.82 1.10 -8.96
C PHE A 130 12.33 1.35 -8.91
N ARG A 131 12.74 2.27 -8.04
CA ARG A 131 14.10 2.82 -8.03
C ARG A 131 14.54 3.26 -6.64
N PHE A 132 15.80 3.63 -6.51
CA PHE A 132 16.35 4.07 -5.24
C PHE A 132 15.80 5.47 -4.90
N PRO A 133 15.35 5.73 -3.67
CA PRO A 133 14.83 7.03 -3.30
C PRO A 133 15.92 8.11 -3.26
N GLU A 134 15.59 9.26 -3.82
CA GLU A 134 16.36 10.50 -3.69
C GLU A 134 15.80 11.30 -2.49
N ILE A 135 16.66 11.79 -1.59
CA ILE A 135 16.28 12.57 -0.38
C ILE A 135 16.55 14.06 -0.60
#